data_AF-A0A382UVB1-F1
#
_entry.id   AF-A0A382UVB1-F1
#
_cell.length_a   1.000
_cell.length_b   1.000
_cell.length_c   1.000
_cell.angle_alpha   90.00
_cell.angle_beta   90.00
_cell.angle_gamma   90.00
#
_symmetry.space_group_name_H-M   'P 1'
#
loop_
_entity.id
_entity.type
_entity.pdbx_description
1 polymer ?
#
loop_
_entity_poly.entity_id
_entity_poly.type
_entity_poly.pdbx_seq_one_letter_code
_entity_poly.pdbx_strand_id
1 'polypeptide(L)' 'PRVAIRAAKRAIDEGVDLSLADGINLELDLFLEVFESDDAREGVASFFEHGPGKARFTGS' A
#
# COMPACT_ATOMS: atom_id res chain seq x y z
N PRO A 1 -6.14 -7.10 0.02
CA PRO A 1 -5.48 -6.13 0.91
C PRO A 1 -6.21 -4.78 1.02
N ARG A 2 -7.10 -4.65 2.02
CA ARG A 2 -8.00 -3.47 2.14
C ARG A 2 -7.26 -2.18 2.43
N VAL A 3 -6.23 -2.22 3.29
CA VAL A 3 -5.40 -1.05 3.64
C VAL A 3 -4.76 -0.48 2.38
N ALA A 4 -4.10 -1.33 1.58
CA ALA A 4 -3.49 -0.92 0.30
C ALA A 4 -4.48 -0.31 -0.70
N ILE A 5 -5.67 -0.91 -0.86
CA ILE A 5 -6.69 -0.38 -1.79
C ILE A 5 -7.20 0.99 -1.32
N ARG A 6 -7.39 1.17 -0.02
CA ARG A 6 -7.79 2.46 0.56
C ARG A 6 -6.70 3.53 0.35
N ALA A 7 -5.46 3.20 0.67
CA ALA A 7 -4.33 4.10 0.51
C ALA A 7 -4.15 4.51 -0.96
N ALA A 8 -4.22 3.57 -1.91
CA ALA A 8 -4.16 3.87 -3.33
C ALA A 8 -5.29 4.82 -3.78
N LYS A 9 -6.52 4.59 -3.32
CA LYS A 9 -7.64 5.48 -3.64
C LYS A 9 -7.41 6.89 -3.09
N ARG A 10 -6.90 7.02 -1.87
CA ARG A 10 -6.56 8.32 -1.27
C ARG A 10 -5.45 9.03 -2.03
N ALA A 11 -4.37 8.32 -2.38
CA ALA A 11 -3.27 8.89 -3.17
C ALA A 11 -3.77 9.47 -4.51
N ILE A 12 -4.66 8.75 -5.19
CA ILE A 12 -5.23 9.19 -6.47
C ILE A 12 -6.20 10.37 -6.29
N ASP A 13 -7.17 10.21 -5.39
CA ASP A 13 -8.25 11.19 -5.21
C ASP A 13 -7.72 12.51 -4.60
N GLU A 14 -6.82 12.45 -3.62
CA GLU A 14 -6.27 13.62 -2.94
C GLU A 14 -5.05 14.19 -3.69
N GLY A 15 -4.19 13.33 -4.26
CA GLY A 15 -2.95 13.74 -4.90
C GLY A 15 -3.14 14.49 -6.23
N VAL A 16 -4.25 14.28 -6.95
CA VAL A 16 -4.52 14.99 -8.22
C VAL A 16 -4.69 16.49 -8.04
N ASP A 17 -5.12 16.93 -6.85
CA ASP A 17 -5.32 18.34 -6.51
C ASP A 17 -4.06 19.00 -5.91
N LEU A 18 -2.98 18.24 -5.73
CA LEU A 18 -1.73 18.70 -5.12
C LEU A 18 -0.66 19.08 -6.16
N SER A 19 0.36 19.82 -5.69
CA SER A 19 1.59 19.94 -6.46
C SER A 19 2.29 18.58 -6.56
N LEU A 20 3.14 18.37 -7.56
CA LEU A 20 3.89 17.11 -7.69
C LEU A 20 4.70 16.78 -6.43
N ALA A 21 5.31 17.79 -5.80
CA ALA A 21 6.11 17.59 -4.61
C ALA A 21 5.25 17.16 -3.41
N ASP A 22 4.09 17.80 -3.22
CA ASP A 22 3.17 17.46 -2.14
C ASP A 22 2.50 16.09 -2.38
N GLY A 23 2.18 15.77 -3.64
CA GLY A 23 1.68 14.46 -4.03
C GLY A 23 2.67 13.33 -3.71
N ILE A 24 3.95 13.52 -4.00
CA ILE A 24 5.00 12.53 -3.65
C ILE A 24 5.10 12.38 -2.12
N ASN A 25 5.00 13.47 -1.36
CA ASN A 25 5.00 13.39 0.10
C ASN A 25 3.79 12.61 0.63
N LEU A 26 2.60 12.88 0.10
CA LEU A 26 1.38 12.14 0.43
C LEU A 26 1.52 10.64 0.10
N GLU A 27 2.05 10.30 -1.08
CA GLU A 27 2.29 8.91 -1.48
C GLU A 27 3.26 8.20 -0.53
N LEU A 28 4.32 8.89 -0.08
CA LEU A 28 5.27 8.34 0.90
C LEU A 28 4.59 8.02 2.24
N ASP A 29 3.80 8.95 2.76
CA ASP A 29 3.07 8.75 4.03
C ASP A 29 2.10 7.57 3.93
N LEU A 30 1.32 7.50 2.84
CA LEU A 30 0.38 6.41 2.58
C LEU A 30 1.10 5.07 2.35
N PHE A 31 2.27 5.09 1.72
CA PHE A 31 3.09 3.89 1.55
C PHE A 31 3.54 3.33 2.90
N LEU A 32 3.97 4.19 3.83
CA LEU A 32 4.35 3.76 5.19
C LEU A 32 3.15 3.14 5.92
N GLU A 33 1.96 3.73 5.82
CA GLU A 33 0.71 3.15 6.37
C GLU A 33 0.46 1.73 5.83
N VAL A 34 0.59 1.53 4.51
CA VAL A 34 0.43 0.20 3.91
C VAL A 34 1.52 -0.76 4.39
N PHE A 35 2.75 -0.29 4.51
CA PHE A 35 3.89 -1.15 4.88
C PHE A 35 3.79 -1.68 6.30
N GLU A 36 3.09 -0.99 7.20
CA GLU A 36 2.83 -1.43 8.57
C GLU A 36 1.75 -2.53 8.68
N SER A 37 0.93 -2.72 7.64
CA SER A 37 -0.18 -3.68 7.64
C SER A 37 0.27 -5.15 7.70
N ASP A 38 -0.60 -6.01 8.20
CA ASP A 38 -0.36 -7.46 8.19
C ASP A 38 -0.29 -8.01 6.77
N ASP A 39 -1.13 -7.48 5.88
CA ASP A 39 -1.15 -7.83 4.47
C ASP A 39 0.19 -7.56 3.77
N ALA A 40 0.88 -6.47 4.12
CA ALA A 40 2.20 -6.18 3.57
C ALA A 40 3.24 -7.20 4.04
N ARG A 41 3.23 -7.55 5.34
CA ARG A 41 4.13 -8.56 5.91
C ARG A 41 3.93 -9.93 5.28
N GLU A 42 2.68 -10.39 5.19
CA GLU A 42 2.31 -11.65 4.56
C GLU A 42 2.64 -11.66 3.06
N GLY A 43 2.36 -10.56 2.36
CA GLY A 43 2.68 -10.41 0.94
C GLY A 43 4.17 -10.58 0.65
N VAL A 44 5.02 -9.90 1.43
CA VAL A 44 6.48 -9.98 1.30
C VAL A 44 7.00 -11.37 1.67
N ALA A 45 6.58 -11.92 2.82
CA ALA A 45 7.00 -13.24 3.26
C ALA A 45 6.61 -14.33 2.23
N SER A 46 5.35 -14.35 1.81
CA SER A 46 4.84 -15.30 0.83
C SER A 46 5.53 -15.17 -0.53
N PHE A 47 5.87 -13.95 -0.95
CA PHE A 47 6.61 -13.75 -2.20
C PHE A 47 7.99 -14.42 -2.16
N PHE A 48 8.73 -14.26 -1.06
CA PHE A 48 10.04 -14.91 -0.90
C PHE A 48 9.93 -16.43 -0.77
N GLU A 49 8.92 -16.94 -0.05
CA GLU A 49 8.78 -18.38 0.22
C GLU A 49 8.13 -19.16 -0.93
N HIS A 50 7.20 -18.55 -1.66
CA HIS A 50 6.31 -19.25 -2.59
C HIS A 50 6.20 -18.59 -3.96
N GLY A 51 6.83 -17.43 -4.16
CA GLY A 51 6.72 -16.65 -5.38
C GLY A 51 5.41 -15.86 -5.50
N PRO A 52 5.16 -15.23 -6.65
CA PRO A 52 4.06 -14.28 -6.81
C PRO A 52 2.67 -14.94 -6.73
N GLY A 53 1.71 -14.21 -6.17
CA GLY A 53 0.28 -14.56 -6.18
C GLY A 53 -0.12 -15.67 -5.20
N LYS A 54 0.72 -16.00 -4.21
CA LYS A 54 0.45 -17.04 -3.20
C LYS A 54 0.01 -16.51 -1.85
N ALA A 55 0.20 -15.22 -1.58
CA ALA A 55 -0.16 -14.57 -0.32
C ALA A 55 -1.67 -14.62 -0.05
N ARG A 56 -2.05 -14.69 1.23
CA ARG A 56 -3.45 -14.57 1.67
C ARG A 56 -3.67 -13.25 2.40
N PHE A 57 -4.44 -12.36 1.78
CA PHE A 57 -4.73 -11.06 2.37
C PHE A 57 -6.02 -11.09 3.21
N THR A 58 -5.94 -10.62 4.45
CA THR A 58 -7.05 -10.53 5.42
C THR A 58 -7.65 -9.13 5.50
N GLY A 59 -6.93 -8.13 4.99
CA GLY A 59 -7.36 -6.73 5.03
C GLY A 59 -7.09 -6.04 6.36
N SER A 60 -6.08 -6.48 7.11
CA SER A 60 -5.51 -5.82 8.29
C SER A 60 -4.07 -5.38 8.03
#